data_AF-A0A7C2T8F8-F1
#
_entry.id   AF-A0A7C2T8F8-F1
#
_cell.length_a   1.000
_cell.length_b   1.000
_cell.length_c   1.000
_cell.angle_alpha   90.00
_cell.angle_beta   90.00
_cell.angle_gamma   90.00
#
_symmetry.space_group_name_H-M   'P 1'
#
loop_
_entity.id
_entity.type
_entity.pdbx_description
1 polymer ?
#
loop_
_entity_poly.entity_id
_entity_poly.type
_entity_poly.pdbx_seq_one_letter_code
_entity_poly.pdbx_strand_id
1 'polypeptide(L)'
;MGVEPEKTKIIKLILDGKTEQALEILSQHYKVEKPKIKVGLPKGKTYVLACYVPKNNTIYFKKGEYIYNPFIVLHEFYHVIRYSMRKHRGNEKLADKFAIEFLKN
;
A
#
# COMPACT_ATOMS: atom_id res chain seq x y z
N MET A 1 17.35 -6.29 16.33
CA MET A 1 16.40 -5.16 16.35
C MET A 1 16.32 -4.66 14.92
N GLY A 2 15.20 -4.88 14.24
CA GLY A 2 15.08 -4.60 12.80
C GLY A 2 15.11 -3.10 12.55
N VAL A 3 15.94 -2.67 11.59
CA VAL A 3 16.02 -1.27 11.18
C VAL A 3 14.65 -0.86 10.64
N GLU A 4 13.99 0.11 11.30
CA GLU A 4 12.80 0.78 10.76
C GLU A 4 13.11 1.20 9.32
N PRO A 5 12.22 0.94 8.36
CA PRO A 5 12.50 1.35 6.99
C PRO A 5 12.60 2.87 7.01
N GLU A 6 13.54 3.43 6.25
CA GLU A 6 13.78 4.86 6.19
C GLU A 6 12.50 5.55 5.65
N LYS A 7 11.57 5.90 6.56
CA LYS A 7 10.18 6.26 6.23
C LYS A 7 10.14 7.40 5.23
N THR A 8 10.99 8.40 5.44
CA THR A 8 11.21 9.54 4.54
C THR A 8 11.59 9.11 3.12
N LYS A 9 12.46 8.10 2.97
CA LYS A 9 12.85 7.56 1.66
C LYS A 9 11.67 6.89 0.97
N ILE A 10 10.88 6.09 1.68
CA ILE A 10 9.67 5.46 1.11
C ILE A 10 8.65 6.49 0.65
N ILE A 11 8.38 7.49 1.50
CA ILE A 11 7.46 8.58 1.18
C ILE A 11 7.94 9.34 -0.06
N LYS A 12 9.23 9.69 -0.11
CA LYS A 12 9.86 10.35 -1.26
C LYS A 12 9.73 9.51 -2.53
N LEU A 13 10.01 8.21 -2.47
CA LEU A 13 9.86 7.31 -3.62
C LEU A 13 8.42 7.30 -4.15
N ILE A 14 7.41 7.28 -3.28
CA ILE A 14 6.01 7.33 -3.72
C ILE A 14 5.69 8.67 -4.40
N LEU A 15 6.11 9.79 -3.79
CA LEU A 15 5.91 11.13 -4.33
C LEU A 15 6.61 11.34 -5.69
N ASP A 16 7.80 10.76 -5.86
CA ASP A 16 8.60 10.84 -7.09
C ASP A 16 8.12 9.85 -8.19
N GLY A 17 6.99 9.19 -7.98
CA GLY A 17 6.43 8.23 -8.94
C GLY A 17 7.10 6.85 -8.97
N LYS A 18 8.01 6.59 -8.04
CA LYS A 18 8.74 5.32 -7.88
C LYS A 18 8.04 4.38 -6.89
N THR A 19 6.71 4.35 -6.90
CA THR A 19 5.87 3.57 -5.98
C THR A 19 6.21 2.07 -5.99
N GLU A 20 6.60 1.51 -7.13
CA GLU A 20 7.05 0.12 -7.21
C GLU A 20 8.32 -0.17 -6.39
N GLN A 21 9.25 0.79 -6.29
CA GLN A 21 10.45 0.65 -5.46
C GLN A 21 10.10 0.82 -3.98
N ALA A 22 9.19 1.73 -3.66
CA ALA A 22 8.68 1.89 -2.30
C ALA A 22 8.01 0.59 -1.81
N LEU A 23 7.18 -0.04 -2.64
CA LEU A 23 6.54 -1.32 -2.34
C LEU A 23 7.56 -2.47 -2.20
N GLU A 24 8.65 -2.48 -2.96
CA GLU A 24 9.72 -3.46 -2.80
C GLU A 24 10.34 -3.37 -1.40
N ILE A 25 10.75 -2.17 -0.98
CA ILE A 25 11.34 -1.93 0.35
C ILE A 25 10.36 -2.31 1.46
N LEU A 26 9.11 -1.88 1.34
CA LEU A 26 8.05 -2.20 2.30
C LEU A 26 7.82 -3.72 2.38
N SER A 27 7.78 -4.41 1.24
CA SER A 27 7.52 -5.85 1.18
C SER A 27 8.64 -6.66 1.81
N GLN A 28 9.89 -6.27 1.57
CA GLN A 28 11.06 -6.85 2.23
C GLN A 28 11.04 -6.63 3.74
N HIS A 29 10.73 -5.41 4.19
CA HIS A 29 10.67 -5.07 5.61
C HIS A 29 9.58 -5.87 6.35
N TYR A 30 8.36 -5.90 5.81
CA TYR A 30 7.23 -6.59 6.42
C TYR A 30 7.17 -8.09 6.08
N LYS A 31 8.12 -8.60 5.29
CA LYS A 31 8.22 -10.00 4.86
C LYS A 31 6.95 -10.51 4.17
N VAL A 32 6.43 -9.71 3.25
CA VAL A 32 5.27 -10.06 2.42
C VAL A 32 5.65 -10.09 0.95
N GLU A 33 4.86 -10.77 0.13
CA GLU A 33 5.04 -10.76 -1.32
C GLU A 33 4.71 -9.38 -1.87
N LYS A 34 5.59 -8.80 -2.71
CA LYS A 34 5.36 -7.49 -3.32
C LYS A 34 4.07 -7.51 -4.15
N PRO A 35 3.10 -6.62 -3.86
CA PRO A 35 1.90 -6.52 -4.67
C PRO A 35 2.19 -5.85 -6.01
N LYS A 36 1.45 -6.25 -7.04
CA LYS A 36 1.43 -5.57 -8.35
C LYS A 36 0.62 -4.27 -8.26
N ILE A 37 0.89 -3.33 -9.15
CA ILE A 37 0.09 -2.10 -9.31
C ILE A 37 -0.69 -2.16 -10.63
N LYS A 38 -1.96 -1.74 -10.63
CA LYS A 38 -2.76 -1.53 -11.85
C LYS A 38 -3.60 -0.26 -11.75
N VAL A 39 -3.76 0.45 -12.86
CA VAL A 39 -4.73 1.55 -12.99
C VAL A 39 -6.04 1.02 -13.56
N GLY A 40 -7.16 1.53 -13.03
CA GLY A 40 -8.52 1.08 -13.32
C GLY A 40 -9.00 0.10 -12.26
N LEU A 41 -10.18 0.36 -11.67
CA LEU A 41 -10.72 -0.48 -10.61
C LEU A 41 -11.38 -1.74 -11.18
N PRO A 42 -11.36 -2.87 -10.46
CA PRO A 42 -12.16 -4.03 -10.81
C PRO A 42 -13.65 -3.70 -10.91
N LYS A 43 -14.39 -4.46 -11.73
CA LYS A 43 -15.84 -4.28 -11.91
C LYS A 43 -16.56 -4.29 -10.55
N GLY A 44 -17.42 -3.30 -10.32
CA GLY A 44 -18.20 -3.15 -9.08
C GLY A 44 -17.52 -2.39 -7.94
N LYS A 45 -16.27 -1.93 -8.11
CA LYS A 45 -15.54 -1.12 -7.12
C LYS A 45 -15.40 0.32 -7.61
N THR A 46 -16.48 1.09 -7.76
CA THR A 46 -16.43 2.44 -8.39
C THR A 46 -16.20 3.60 -7.42
N TYR A 47 -16.50 3.39 -6.13
CA TYR A 47 -16.54 4.44 -5.11
C TYR A 47 -15.22 4.67 -4.35
N VAL A 48 -14.24 3.79 -4.51
CA VAL A 48 -12.95 3.85 -3.78
C VAL A 48 -11.84 4.48 -4.63
N LEU A 49 -10.81 5.05 -4.00
CA LEU A 49 -9.66 5.63 -4.70
C LEU A 49 -8.63 4.55 -5.11
N ALA A 50 -8.51 3.52 -4.29
CA ALA A 50 -7.76 2.31 -4.59
C ALA A 50 -8.43 1.11 -3.91
N CYS A 51 -7.99 -0.11 -4.26
CA CYS A 51 -8.27 -1.29 -3.46
C CYS A 51 -7.26 -2.41 -3.72
N TYR A 52 -6.79 -3.05 -2.66
CA TYR A 52 -6.07 -4.30 -2.71
C TYR A 52 -7.02 -5.47 -3.00
N VAL A 53 -6.62 -6.30 -3.96
CA VAL A 53 -7.31 -7.55 -4.33
C VAL A 53 -6.37 -8.72 -4.06
N PRO A 54 -6.64 -9.52 -3.01
CA PRO A 54 -5.75 -10.59 -2.61
C PRO A 54 -5.59 -11.71 -3.64
N LYS A 55 -6.66 -12.02 -4.39
CA LYS A 55 -6.68 -13.10 -5.40
C LYS A 55 -5.50 -13.01 -6.38
N ASN A 56 -5.07 -11.78 -6.71
CA ASN A 56 -4.02 -11.52 -7.68
C ASN A 56 -2.81 -10.81 -7.07
N ASN A 57 -2.77 -10.65 -5.74
CA ASN A 57 -1.80 -9.82 -5.03
C ASN A 57 -1.57 -8.47 -5.72
N THR A 58 -2.65 -7.70 -5.94
CA THR A 58 -2.62 -6.48 -6.76
C THR A 58 -3.34 -5.32 -6.07
N ILE A 59 -2.70 -4.16 -6.01
CA ILE A 59 -3.31 -2.89 -5.63
C ILE A 59 -3.81 -2.21 -6.90
N TYR A 60 -5.12 -2.00 -6.98
CA TYR A 60 -5.75 -1.28 -8.08
C TYR A 60 -5.99 0.16 -7.67
N PHE A 61 -5.60 1.11 -8.53
CA PHE A 61 -5.83 2.54 -8.33
C PHE A 61 -6.86 3.04 -9.34
N LYS A 62 -7.78 3.88 -8.90
CA LYS A 62 -8.81 4.45 -9.79
C LYS A 62 -8.22 5.28 -10.91
N LYS A 63 -7.17 6.04 -10.61
CA LYS A 63 -6.46 6.93 -11.52
C LYS A 63 -4.96 6.85 -11.25
N GLY A 64 -4.15 7.16 -12.26
CA GLY A 64 -2.69 7.14 -12.14
C GLY A 64 -2.16 8.07 -11.05
N GLU A 65 -2.79 9.23 -10.84
CA GLU A 65 -2.39 10.19 -9.80
C GLU A 65 -2.39 9.62 -8.37
N TYR A 66 -3.28 8.65 -8.09
CA TYR A 66 -3.37 8.03 -6.76
C TYR A 66 -2.22 7.06 -6.45
N ILE A 67 -1.48 6.62 -7.47
CA ILE A 67 -0.27 5.81 -7.30
C ILE A 67 0.82 6.62 -6.58
N TYR A 68 0.78 7.95 -6.71
CA TYR A 68 1.78 8.87 -6.16
C TYR A 68 1.36 9.47 -4.82
N ASN A 69 0.23 9.02 -4.26
CA ASN A 69 -0.25 9.47 -2.96
C ASN A 69 0.23 8.52 -1.86
N PRO A 70 1.15 8.94 -0.98
CA PRO A 70 1.70 8.08 0.07
C PRO A 70 0.63 7.49 0.99
N PHE A 71 -0.37 8.28 1.36
CA PHE A 71 -1.45 7.82 2.24
C PHE A 71 -2.22 6.66 1.59
N ILE A 72 -2.64 6.80 0.33
CA ILE A 72 -3.40 5.76 -0.39
C ILE A 72 -2.56 4.50 -0.55
N VAL A 73 -1.29 4.64 -0.97
CA VAL A 73 -0.38 3.49 -1.16
C VAL A 73 -0.17 2.74 0.16
N LEU A 74 0.11 3.46 1.25
CA LEU A 74 0.36 2.86 2.57
C LEU A 74 -0.91 2.22 3.15
N HIS A 75 -2.08 2.84 2.95
CA HIS A 75 -3.37 2.28 3.32
C HIS A 75 -3.60 0.92 2.63
N GLU A 76 -3.43 0.85 1.31
CA GLU A 76 -3.62 -0.40 0.58
C GLU A 76 -2.54 -1.44 0.90
N PHE A 77 -1.30 -1.00 1.12
CA PHE A 77 -0.23 -1.89 1.53
C PHE A 77 -0.48 -2.52 2.90
N TYR A 78 -1.11 -1.81 3.82
CA TYR A 78 -1.55 -2.41 5.08
C TYR A 78 -2.50 -3.60 4.86
N HIS A 79 -3.42 -3.52 3.90
CA HIS A 79 -4.28 -4.65 3.56
C HIS A 79 -3.50 -5.85 3.01
N VAL A 80 -2.38 -5.61 2.29
CA VAL A 80 -1.45 -6.66 1.85
C VAL A 80 -0.84 -7.37 3.06
N ILE A 81 -0.30 -6.61 4.02
CA ILE A 81 0.27 -7.15 5.27
C ILE A 81 -0.76 -8.01 6.00
N ARG A 82 -1.95 -7.47 6.22
CA ARG A 82 -3.01 -8.14 6.98
C ARG A 82 -3.50 -9.42 6.34
N TYR A 83 -3.61 -9.42 5.01
CA TYR A 83 -3.98 -10.61 4.27
C TYR A 83 -2.89 -11.68 4.33
N SER A 84 -1.62 -11.29 4.14
CA SER A 84 -0.47 -12.20 4.22
C SER A 84 -0.36 -12.88 5.60
N MET A 85 -0.68 -12.16 6.68
CA MET A 85 -0.73 -12.70 8.04
C MET A 85 -1.96 -13.58 8.33
N ARG A 86 -2.78 -13.93 7.33
CA ARG A 86 -4.04 -14.68 7.46
C ARG A 86 -5.06 -14.04 8.42
N LYS A 87 -4.94 -12.74 8.72
CA LYS A 87 -5.81 -12.02 9.66
C LYS A 87 -7.02 -11.36 8.97
N HIS A 88 -7.48 -11.93 7.85
CA HIS A 88 -8.47 -11.36 6.92
C HIS A 88 -8.10 -9.94 6.43
N ARG A 89 -8.99 -9.28 5.68
CA ARG A 89 -8.75 -8.05 4.90
C ARG A 89 -8.22 -6.86 5.74
N GLY A 90 -8.11 -6.93 7.06
CA GLY A 90 -7.79 -5.78 7.91
C GLY A 90 -9.00 -4.87 8.10
N ASN A 91 -8.91 -3.91 9.02
CA ASN A 91 -9.95 -2.91 9.28
C ASN A 91 -9.50 -1.57 8.68
N GLU A 92 -10.37 -0.90 7.92
CA GLU A 92 -10.13 0.41 7.30
C GLU A 92 -9.56 1.43 8.30
N LYS A 93 -10.09 1.50 9.53
CA LYS A 93 -9.57 2.41 10.58
C LYS A 93 -8.11 2.14 10.95
N LEU A 94 -7.70 0.86 10.90
CA LEU A 94 -6.31 0.49 11.16
C LEU A 94 -5.42 0.74 9.95
N ALA A 95 -5.96 0.66 8.73
CA ALA A 95 -5.25 1.03 7.51
C ALA A 95 -4.97 2.54 7.49
N ASP A 96 -5.98 3.36 7.82
CA ASP A 96 -5.83 4.81 7.99
C ASP A 96 -4.82 5.13 9.08
N LYS A 97 -4.94 4.50 10.25
CA LYS A 97 -3.99 4.69 11.34
C LYS A 97 -2.57 4.31 10.92
N PHE A 98 -2.39 3.16 10.24
CA PHE A 98 -1.09 2.74 9.74
C PHE A 98 -0.49 3.80 8.81
N ALA A 99 -1.26 4.28 7.82
CA ALA A 99 -0.80 5.30 6.90
C ALA A 99 -0.45 6.61 7.61
N ILE A 100 -1.31 7.09 8.52
CA ILE A 100 -1.08 8.33 9.29
C ILE A 100 0.20 8.22 10.14
N GLU A 101 0.36 7.14 10.90
CA GLU A 101 1.53 6.94 11.76
C GLU A 101 2.82 6.69 10.97
N PHE A 102 2.72 6.17 9.74
CA PHE A 102 3.86 6.06 8.84
C PHE A 102 4.29 7.43 8.29
N LEU A 103 3.32 8.33 8.04
CA LEU A 103 3.56 9.68 7.52
C LEU A 103 3.98 10.68 8.59
N LYS A 104 3.69 10.40 9.86
CA LYS A 104 4.27 11.14 10.98
C LYS A 104 5.74 10.76 11.12
N ASN A 105 6.61 11.75 10.92
CA ASN A 105 8.04 11.64 11.20
C ASN A 105 8.28 11.48 12.70
#